data_AF-A0A7W4K3G3-F1
#
_entry.id   AF-A0A7W4K3G3-F1
#
_cell.length_a   1.000
_cell.length_b   1.000
_cell.length_c   1.000
_cell.angle_alpha   90.00
_cell.angle_beta   90.00
_cell.angle_gamma   90.00
#
_symmetry.space_group_name_H-M   'P 1'
#
loop_
_entity.id
_entity.type
_entity.pdbx_description
1 polymer ?
#
loop_
_entity_poly.entity_id
_entity_poly.type
_entity_poly.pdbx_seq_one_letter_code
_entity_poly.pdbx_strand_id
1 'polypeptide(L)'
;MTGLYRPRRAAEWATCAVAVLLVLLGLPLLIMGAELALLGGSVYYVLAGAAIIAGGVLMLMGSVSGALLYLLAWLLTWPWALWEVGFDGWGLLPRLLGPTLIAVLVVLTIPVLRRAQKTSLVRKGIA
;
A
#
# COMPACT_ATOMS: atom_id res chain seq x y z
N MET A 1 -0.84 -4.23 -22.86
CA MET A 1 0.26 -5.08 -22.35
C MET A 1 0.25 -5.11 -20.82
N THR A 2 -0.76 -5.73 -20.21
CA THR A 2 -0.86 -5.87 -18.73
C THR A 2 -0.24 -7.20 -18.33
N GLY A 3 1.09 -7.22 -18.20
CA GLY A 3 1.79 -8.39 -17.67
C GLY A 3 1.65 -8.42 -16.15
N LEU A 4 0.56 -9.01 -15.64
CA LEU A 4 0.50 -9.37 -14.21
C LEU A 4 1.74 -10.20 -13.87
N TYR A 5 2.39 -9.86 -12.77
CA TYR A 5 3.55 -10.57 -12.27
C TYR A 5 3.19 -12.06 -12.08
N ARG A 6 3.94 -12.96 -12.73
CA ARG A 6 3.74 -14.42 -12.60
C ARG A 6 4.68 -14.97 -11.53
N PRO A 7 4.20 -15.24 -10.31
CA PRO A 7 5.04 -15.77 -9.24
C PRO A 7 5.47 -17.21 -9.57
N ARG A 8 6.76 -17.49 -9.36
CA ARG A 8 7.42 -18.80 -9.53
C ARG A 8 8.01 -19.32 -8.23
N ARG A 9 8.30 -18.45 -7.26
CA ARG A 9 8.87 -18.81 -5.95
C ARG A 9 7.94 -18.42 -4.80
N ALA A 10 8.07 -19.07 -3.65
CA ALA A 10 7.24 -18.80 -2.47
C ALA A 10 7.26 -17.31 -2.05
N ALA A 11 8.41 -16.65 -2.12
CA ALA A 11 8.53 -15.22 -1.80
C ALA A 11 7.76 -14.30 -2.77
N GLU A 12 7.61 -14.73 -4.02
CA GLU A 12 6.86 -14.01 -5.05
C GLU A 12 5.37 -14.16 -4.83
N TRP A 13 4.91 -15.36 -4.46
CA TRP A 13 3.54 -15.61 -4.01
C TRP A 13 3.19 -14.81 -2.76
N ALA A 14 4.09 -14.76 -1.77
CA ALA A 14 3.91 -13.94 -0.57
C ALA A 14 3.78 -12.44 -0.93
N THR A 15 4.59 -11.96 -1.88
CA THR A 15 4.49 -10.58 -2.37
C THR A 15 3.14 -10.30 -3.05
N CYS A 16 2.65 -11.23 -3.88
CA CYS A 16 1.31 -11.14 -4.46
C CYS A 16 0.23 -11.11 -3.37
N ALA A 17 0.33 -11.96 -2.34
CA ALA A 17 -0.63 -11.99 -1.25
C ALA A 17 -0.67 -10.65 -0.49
N VAL A 18 0.48 -10.06 -0.18
CA VAL A 18 0.56 -8.71 0.42
C VAL A 18 -0.07 -7.67 -0.50
N ALA A 19 0.21 -7.71 -1.80
CA ALA A 19 -0.34 -6.76 -2.75
C ALA A 19 -1.87 -6.86 -2.89
N VAL A 20 -2.42 -8.08 -2.91
CA VAL A 20 -3.87 -8.32 -2.87
C VAL A 20 -4.47 -7.83 -1.55
N LEU A 21 -3.82 -8.09 -0.43
CA LEU A 21 -4.25 -7.61 0.88
C LEU A 21 -4.36 -6.08 0.90
N LEU A 22 -3.39 -5.36 0.33
CA LEU A 22 -3.46 -3.90 0.21
C LEU A 22 -4.71 -3.46 -0.55
N VAL A 23 -5.00 -4.06 -1.71
CA VAL A 23 -6.19 -3.71 -2.50
C VAL A 23 -7.47 -3.99 -1.71
N LEU A 24 -7.55 -5.14 -1.06
CA LEU A 24 -8.71 -5.53 -0.26
C LEU A 24 -8.94 -4.62 0.95
N LEU A 25 -7.88 -4.12 1.59
CA LEU A 25 -7.98 -3.21 2.73
C LEU A 25 -8.25 -1.77 2.29
N GLY A 26 -7.70 -1.35 1.15
CA GLY A 26 -7.90 0.00 0.64
C GLY A 26 -9.29 0.24 0.05
N LEU A 27 -9.96 -0.79 -0.48
CA LEU A 27 -11.33 -0.71 -1.01
C LEU A 27 -12.36 -0.22 0.01
N PRO A 28 -12.58 -0.89 1.16
CA PRO A 28 -13.52 -0.41 2.16
C PRO A 28 -13.10 0.95 2.73
N LEU A 29 -11.79 1.21 2.87
CA LEU A 29 -11.30 2.50 3.34
C LEU A 29 -11.65 3.64 2.37
N LEU A 30 -11.56 3.38 1.06
CA LEU A 30 -11.93 4.35 0.03
C LEU A 30 -13.45 4.57 -0.01
N ILE A 31 -14.23 3.49 -0.01
CA ILE A 31 -15.69 3.54 -0.14
C ILE A 31 -16.32 4.16 1.11
N MET A 32 -16.02 3.59 2.28
CA MET A 32 -16.56 4.10 3.56
C MET A 32 -15.92 5.45 3.93
N GLY A 33 -14.67 5.70 3.53
CA GLY A 33 -14.04 7.00 3.72
C GLY A 33 -14.70 8.09 2.88
N ALA A 34 -15.19 7.76 1.68
CA ALA A 34 -15.91 8.71 0.84
C ALA A 34 -17.27 9.05 1.46
N GLU A 35 -17.99 8.06 1.97
CA GLU A 35 -19.22 8.27 2.72
C GLU A 35 -18.96 9.13 3.98
N LEU A 36 -17.92 8.81 4.74
CA LEU A 36 -17.55 9.58 5.93
C LEU A 36 -17.18 11.03 5.61
N ALA A 37 -16.50 11.28 4.49
CA ALA A 37 -16.17 12.63 4.03
C ALA A 37 -17.42 13.45 3.70
N LEU A 38 -18.45 12.83 3.12
CA LEU A 38 -19.75 13.47 2.88
C LEU A 38 -20.48 13.84 4.17
N LEU A 39 -20.26 13.07 5.24
CA LEU A 39 -20.80 13.34 6.58
C LEU A 39 -19.98 14.37 7.39
N GLY A 40 -18.97 15.00 6.77
CA GLY A 40 -18.11 16.00 7.40
C GLY A 40 -16.89 15.41 8.11
N GLY A 41 -16.59 14.13 7.92
CA GLY A 41 -15.36 13.51 8.42
C GLY A 41 -14.13 13.79 7.56
N SER A 42 -13.01 13.17 7.92
CA SER A 42 -11.71 13.47 7.34
C SER A 42 -11.55 12.90 5.91
N VAL A 43 -11.31 13.76 4.92
CA VAL A 43 -11.04 13.36 3.52
C VAL A 43 -9.77 12.48 3.41
N TYR A 44 -8.92 12.50 4.43
CA TYR A 44 -7.71 11.69 4.50
C TYR A 44 -7.95 10.20 4.26
N TYR A 45 -9.06 9.63 4.75
CA TYR A 45 -9.36 8.21 4.55
C TYR A 45 -9.53 7.85 3.06
N VAL A 46 -10.12 8.74 2.27
CA VAL A 46 -10.25 8.57 0.81
C VAL A 46 -8.87 8.57 0.15
N LEU A 47 -8.04 9.54 0.50
CA LEU A 47 -6.68 9.67 -0.06
C LEU A 47 -5.81 8.47 0.33
N ALA A 48 -5.88 8.03 1.59
CA ALA A 48 -5.17 6.86 2.08
C ALA A 48 -5.65 5.58 1.36
N GLY A 49 -6.97 5.37 1.26
CA GLY A 49 -7.55 4.23 0.56
C GLY A 49 -7.10 4.17 -0.91
N ALA A 50 -7.14 5.31 -1.61
CA ALA A 50 -6.69 5.40 -2.99
C ALA A 50 -5.19 5.09 -3.15
N ALA A 51 -4.34 5.66 -2.29
CA ALA A 51 -2.91 5.42 -2.31
C ALA A 51 -2.56 3.95 -2.01
N ILE A 52 -3.26 3.33 -1.07
CA ILE A 52 -3.08 1.91 -0.71
C ILE A 52 -3.50 1.01 -1.89
N ILE A 53 -4.65 1.25 -2.52
CA ILE A 53 -5.10 0.50 -3.70
C ILE A 53 -4.07 0.64 -4.84
N ALA A 54 -3.68 1.88 -5.16
CA ALA A 54 -2.70 2.14 -6.20
C ALA A 54 -1.36 1.45 -5.90
N GLY A 55 -0.92 1.47 -4.64
CA GLY A 55 0.28 0.76 -4.17
C GLY A 55 0.18 -0.75 -4.39
N GLY A 56 -0.93 -1.36 -3.99
CA GLY A 56 -1.19 -2.79 -4.21
C GLY A 56 -1.22 -3.17 -5.69
N VAL A 57 -1.90 -2.39 -6.53
CA VAL A 57 -1.93 -2.64 -7.99
C VAL A 57 -0.54 -2.54 -8.60
N LEU A 58 0.25 -1.52 -8.25
CA LEU A 58 1.63 -1.39 -8.72
C LEU A 58 2.53 -2.55 -8.25
N MET A 59 2.33 -3.04 -7.02
CA MET A 59 3.04 -4.23 -6.52
C MET A 59 2.64 -5.50 -7.29
N LEU A 60 1.37 -5.67 -7.67
CA LEU A 60 0.92 -6.78 -8.54
C LEU A 60 1.53 -6.71 -9.96
N MET A 61 1.93 -5.50 -10.39
CA MET A 61 2.68 -5.29 -11.62
C MET A 61 4.20 -5.51 -11.43
N GLY A 62 4.64 -5.92 -10.24
CA GLY A 62 6.06 -6.14 -9.92
C GLY A 62 6.88 -4.86 -9.73
N SER A 63 6.22 -3.71 -9.49
CA SER A 63 6.89 -2.42 -9.36
C SER A 63 7.24 -2.09 -7.90
N VAL A 64 8.47 -1.68 -7.66
CA VAL A 64 8.93 -1.17 -6.35
C VAL A 64 8.22 0.13 -6.00
N SER A 65 7.79 0.92 -6.99
CA SER A 65 7.05 2.16 -6.77
C SER A 65 5.75 1.94 -6.00
N GLY A 66 5.11 0.76 -6.13
CA GLY A 66 3.90 0.43 -5.37
C GLY A 66 4.16 0.30 -3.87
N ALA A 67 5.25 -0.38 -3.50
CA ALA A 67 5.67 -0.50 -2.11
C ALA A 67 6.05 0.87 -1.52
N LEU A 68 6.76 1.70 -2.30
CA LEU A 68 7.12 3.06 -1.87
C LEU A 68 5.90 3.96 -1.68
N LEU A 69 4.89 3.84 -2.55
CA LEU A 69 3.65 4.62 -2.44
C LEU A 69 2.91 4.28 -1.15
N TYR A 70 2.81 2.99 -0.80
CA TYR A 70 2.24 2.57 0.47
C TYR A 70 3.01 3.15 1.67
N LEU A 71 4.35 3.07 1.64
CA LEU A 71 5.18 3.59 2.74
C LEU A 71 5.09 5.11 2.88
N LEU A 72 4.95 5.83 1.77
CA LEU A 72 4.70 7.27 1.80
C LEU A 72 3.33 7.58 2.42
N ALA A 73 2.28 6.86 2.02
CA ALA A 73 0.94 7.01 2.60
C ALA A 73 0.94 6.74 4.11
N TRP A 74 1.61 5.66 4.54
CA TRP A 74 1.82 5.34 5.95
C TRP A 74 2.56 6.46 6.70
N LEU A 75 3.63 7.02 6.12
CA LEU A 75 4.38 8.10 6.73
C LEU A 75 3.51 9.36 6.90
N LEU A 76 2.66 9.67 5.91
CA LEU A 76 1.70 10.76 5.98
C LEU A 76 0.56 10.51 7.00
N THR A 77 0.32 9.27 7.40
CA THR A 77 -0.66 8.95 8.46
C THR A 77 -0.23 9.51 9.81
N TRP A 78 1.07 9.61 10.08
CA TRP A 78 1.58 10.12 11.36
C TRP A 78 1.19 11.57 11.64
N PRO A 79 1.55 12.56 10.80
CA PRO A 79 1.18 13.95 11.06
C PRO A 79 -0.34 14.16 11.03
N TRP A 80 -1.07 13.43 10.19
CA TRP A 80 -2.52 13.49 10.16
C TRP A 80 -3.16 12.95 11.45
N ALA A 81 -2.69 11.80 11.95
CA ALA A 81 -3.23 11.21 13.18
C ALA A 81 -2.93 12.12 14.38
N LEU A 82 -1.72 12.68 14.45
CA LEU A 82 -1.36 13.65 15.48
C LEU A 82 -2.19 14.93 15.41
N TRP A 83 -2.60 15.37 14.22
CA TRP A 83 -3.52 16.50 14.09
C TRP A 83 -4.90 16.16 14.66
N GLU A 84 -5.47 15.01 14.28
CA GLU A 84 -6.85 14.64 14.62
C GLU A 84 -7.05 14.30 16.09
N VAL A 85 -6.11 13.57 16.69
CA VAL A 85 -6.28 13.04 18.07
C VAL A 85 -5.19 13.51 19.04
N GLY A 86 -4.22 14.32 18.58
CA GLY A 86 -3.12 14.78 19.41
C GLY A 86 -2.22 13.62 19.87
N PHE A 87 -1.78 13.69 21.13
CA PHE A 87 -0.98 12.65 21.78
C PHE A 87 -1.83 11.64 22.57
N ASP A 88 -3.12 11.51 22.26
CA ASP A 88 -3.94 10.46 22.85
C ASP A 88 -3.51 9.09 22.30
N GLY A 89 -2.82 8.32 23.16
CA GLY A 89 -2.33 6.98 22.80
C GLY A 89 -3.46 6.05 22.35
N TRP A 90 -4.68 6.18 22.89
CA TRP A 90 -5.81 5.35 22.51
C TRP A 90 -6.39 5.71 21.13
N GLY A 91 -6.44 7.01 20.80
CA GLY A 91 -6.80 7.47 19.46
C GLY A 91 -5.74 7.15 18.40
N LEU A 92 -4.46 7.20 18.77
CA LEU A 92 -3.32 6.96 17.86
C LEU A 92 -3.13 5.47 17.56
N LEU A 93 -3.30 4.59 18.56
CA LEU A 93 -3.05 3.16 18.42
C LEU A 93 -3.77 2.53 17.22
N PRO A 94 -5.10 2.64 17.05
CA PRO A 94 -5.79 2.01 15.91
C PRO A 94 -5.42 2.65 14.56
N ARG A 95 -5.03 3.93 14.55
CA ARG A 95 -4.67 4.67 13.34
C ARG A 95 -3.26 4.33 12.83
N LEU A 96 -2.35 4.02 13.75
CA LEU A 96 -0.94 3.80 13.42
C LEU A 96 -0.56 2.31 13.42
N LEU A 97 -1.09 1.51 14.36
CA LEU A 97 -0.68 0.12 14.54
C LEU A 97 -0.99 -0.73 13.29
N GLY A 98 -2.24 -0.71 12.82
CA GLY A 98 -2.67 -1.48 11.65
C GLY A 98 -1.83 -1.16 10.41
N PRO A 99 -1.72 0.12 10.00
CA PRO A 99 -0.88 0.52 8.88
C PRO A 99 0.61 0.19 9.07
N THR A 100 1.13 0.24 10.30
CA THR A 100 2.54 -0.10 10.60
C THR A 100 2.82 -1.58 10.42
N LEU A 101 1.93 -2.47 10.88
CA LEU A 101 2.10 -3.91 10.68
C LEU A 101 2.16 -4.26 9.20
N ILE A 102 1.30 -3.64 8.39
CA ILE A 102 1.30 -3.80 6.94
C ILE A 102 2.56 -3.17 6.33
N ALA A 103 3.04 -2.03 6.83
CA ALA A 103 4.28 -1.40 6.36
C ALA A 103 5.49 -2.33 6.52
N VAL A 104 5.58 -3.07 7.64
CA VAL A 104 6.61 -4.10 7.84
C VAL A 104 6.53 -5.17 6.74
N LEU A 105 5.33 -5.69 6.47
CA LEU A 105 5.14 -6.67 5.40
C LEU A 105 5.55 -6.10 4.02
N VAL A 106 5.17 -4.86 3.72
CA VAL A 106 5.52 -4.19 2.47
C VAL A 106 7.03 -4.02 2.32
N VAL A 107 7.75 -3.61 3.37
CA VAL A 107 9.22 -3.50 3.34
C VAL A 107 9.87 -4.84 2.99
N LEU A 108 9.36 -5.95 3.55
CA LEU A 108 9.89 -7.30 3.26
C LEU A 108 9.69 -7.71 1.79
N THR A 109 8.73 -7.13 1.07
CA THR A 109 8.54 -7.40 -0.37
C THR A 109 9.51 -6.64 -1.28
N ILE A 110 10.13 -5.55 -0.82
CA ILE A 110 11.02 -4.69 -1.62
C ILE A 110 12.14 -5.47 -2.33
N PRO A 111 12.92 -6.37 -1.69
CA PRO A 111 13.98 -7.10 -2.38
C PRO A 111 13.44 -8.02 -3.48
N VAL A 112 12.23 -8.57 -3.33
CA VAL A 112 11.56 -9.40 -4.33
C VAL A 112 11.13 -8.54 -5.52
N LEU A 113 10.46 -7.41 -5.25
CA LEU A 113 10.03 -6.46 -6.28
C LEU A 113 11.21 -5.87 -7.06
N ARG A 114 12.32 -5.54 -6.39
CA ARG A 114 13.55 -5.05 -7.06
C ARG A 114 14.11 -6.07 -8.06
N ARG A 115 14.04 -7.37 -7.77
CA ARG A 115 14.47 -8.43 -8.70
C ARG A 115 13.51 -8.53 -9.88
N ALA A 116 12.21 -8.57 -9.62
CA ALA A 116 11.17 -8.63 -10.64
C ALA A 116 11.26 -7.44 -11.64
N GLN A 117 11.41 -6.23 -11.11
CA GLN A 117 11.52 -5.00 -11.91
C GLN A 117 12.77 -5.00 -12.79
N LYS A 118 13.93 -5.45 -12.28
CA LYS A 118 15.15 -5.58 -13.09
C LYS A 118 14.96 -6.54 -14.26
N THR A 119 14.34 -7.70 -14.04
CA THR A 119 14.05 -8.67 -15.11
C THR A 119 13.14 -8.09 -16.18
N SER A 120 12.13 -7.31 -15.79
CA SER A 120 11.25 -6.63 -16.75
C SER A 120 11.98 -5.58 -17.58
N LEU A 121 12.91 -4.82 -17.00
CA LEU A 121 13.68 -3.79 -17.71
C LEU A 121 14.66 -4.43 -18.70
N VAL A 122 15.36 -5.48 -18.30
CA VAL A 122 16.27 -6.24 -19.18
C VAL A 122 15.51 -6.79 -20.39
N ARG A 123 14.33 -7.39 -20.18
CA ARG A 123 13.52 -7.91 -21.28
C ARG A 123 13.07 -6.83 -22.27
N LYS A 124 12.80 -5.61 -21.78
CA LYS A 124 12.41 -4.47 -22.63
C LYS A 124 13.57 -3.88 -23.42
N GLY A 125 14.82 -3.99 -22.95
CA GLY A 125 15.99 -3.45 -23.64
C GLY A 125 16.61 -4.38 -24.69
N ILE A 126 16.17 -5.64 -24.77
CA ILE A 126 16.62 -6.64 -25.76
C ILE A 126 15.63 -6.72 -26.95
N ALA A 127 14.45 -6.11 -26.81
CA ALA A 127 13.42 -6.03 -27.85
C ALA A 127 13.49 -4.68 -28.57
#